data_AF-A0A381TK26-F1
#
_entry.id   AF-A0A381TK26-F1
#
_cell.length_a   1.000
_cell.length_b   1.000
_cell.length_c   1.000
_cell.angle_alpha   90.00
_cell.angle_beta   90.00
_cell.angle_gamma   90.00
#
_symmetry.space_group_name_H-M   'P 1'
#
loop_
_entity.id
_entity.type
_entity.pdbx_description
1 polymer ?
#
loop_
_entity_poly.entity_id
_entity_poly.type
_entity_poly.pdbx_seq_one_letter_code
_entity_poly.pdbx_strand_id
1 'polypeptide(L)'
;NNKQFLSSVLESEKFISAKATTKFLSEDFQYSDPSKDVKKRMAPLVASFNFLKDMNRLFEKSLLSNNSLLNWRSSGKLSSQYRYLINDKEINYLVYPKEDGSFSVISNNENFTISFVSSKKNSHKVFLNNIQLSCDLYYASQQKCFLQYEGVSCVFENLINIKDDQKIIERKNSIKPPMHGNVFKILVAVGDKIKTDTPILIVESMKMEHEILAPFNGIIEKINIQVGEQVSTDTELVSIKESDE
;
A
#
# COMPACT_ATOMS: atom_id res chain seq x y z
N ASN A 1 -28.41 4.25 -12.16
CA ASN A 1 -29.39 5.34 -11.94
C ASN A 1 -29.07 6.43 -12.94
N ASN A 2 -30.02 6.86 -13.78
CA ASN A 2 -29.83 7.82 -14.89
C ASN A 2 -30.06 9.29 -14.46
N LYS A 3 -30.20 9.56 -13.16
CA LYS A 3 -30.44 10.91 -12.62
C LYS A 3 -29.46 11.97 -13.14
N GLN A 4 -28.17 11.65 -13.25
CA GLN A 4 -27.17 12.60 -13.73
C GLN A 4 -27.21 12.84 -15.23
N PHE A 5 -27.45 11.79 -16.01
CA PHE A 5 -27.74 11.92 -17.43
C PHE A 5 -28.93 12.86 -17.64
N LEU A 6 -30.02 12.67 -16.89
CA LEU A 6 -31.18 13.56 -16.97
C LEU A 6 -30.85 14.99 -16.54
N SER A 7 -30.09 15.20 -15.46
CA SER A 7 -29.63 16.54 -15.04
C SER A 7 -28.84 17.24 -16.15
N SER A 8 -27.86 16.53 -16.75
CA SER A 8 -27.03 17.08 -17.82
C SER A 8 -27.82 17.41 -19.09
N VAL A 9 -28.87 16.64 -19.39
CA VAL A 9 -29.79 16.95 -20.49
C VAL A 9 -30.57 18.23 -20.19
N LEU A 10 -31.11 18.37 -18.97
CA LEU A 10 -31.86 19.55 -18.52
C LEU A 10 -31.02 20.83 -18.50
N GLU A 11 -29.71 20.73 -18.24
CA GLU A 11 -28.77 21.86 -18.20
C GLU A 11 -28.27 22.30 -19.58
N SER A 12 -28.52 21.54 -20.64
CA SER A 12 -28.02 21.87 -21.98
C SER A 12 -28.77 23.06 -22.61
N GLU A 13 -28.04 24.00 -23.23
CA GLU A 13 -28.64 25.19 -23.85
C GLU A 13 -29.69 24.85 -24.92
N LYS A 14 -29.48 23.78 -25.70
CA LYS A 14 -30.43 23.32 -26.73
C LYS A 14 -31.74 22.81 -26.11
N PHE A 15 -31.67 22.16 -24.94
CA PHE A 15 -32.87 21.71 -24.23
C PHE A 15 -33.58 22.90 -23.56
N ILE A 16 -32.83 23.79 -22.90
CA ILE A 16 -33.36 25.01 -22.25
C ILE A 16 -34.05 25.92 -23.27
N SER A 17 -33.48 26.07 -24.47
CA SER A 17 -34.04 26.90 -25.54
C SER A 17 -35.18 26.23 -26.34
N ALA A 18 -35.65 25.05 -25.91
CA ALA A 18 -36.68 24.26 -26.58
C ALA A 18 -36.37 23.92 -28.05
N LYS A 19 -35.08 23.82 -28.42
CA LYS A 19 -34.59 23.48 -29.77
C LYS A 19 -34.15 22.02 -29.90
N ALA A 20 -34.42 21.19 -28.90
CA ALA A 20 -34.10 19.77 -28.95
C ALA A 20 -34.98 19.04 -29.99
N THR A 21 -34.36 18.32 -30.92
CA THR A 21 -35.04 17.50 -31.93
C THR A 21 -35.09 16.03 -31.52
N THR A 22 -35.77 15.18 -32.28
CA THR A 22 -35.78 13.72 -32.07
C THR A 22 -34.39 13.07 -32.17
N LYS A 23 -33.42 13.76 -32.77
CA LYS A 23 -32.01 13.36 -32.88
C LYS A 23 -31.07 14.02 -31.86
N PHE A 24 -31.62 14.84 -30.97
CA PHE A 24 -30.83 15.61 -30.00
C PHE A 24 -29.87 14.74 -29.18
N LEU A 25 -30.36 13.63 -28.63
CA LEU A 25 -29.53 12.74 -27.81
C LEU A 25 -28.43 12.00 -28.58
N SER A 26 -28.63 11.77 -29.88
CA SER A 26 -27.72 10.95 -30.70
C SER A 26 -26.66 11.76 -31.46
N GLU A 27 -26.97 13.00 -31.83
CA GLU A 27 -26.11 13.81 -32.71
C GLU A 27 -25.61 15.10 -32.04
N ASP A 28 -26.41 15.69 -31.14
CA ASP A 28 -26.16 17.04 -30.61
C ASP A 28 -25.73 17.06 -29.15
N PHE A 29 -26.05 16.01 -28.40
CA PHE A 29 -25.79 15.92 -26.97
C PHE A 29 -24.57 15.03 -26.71
N GLN A 30 -23.44 15.66 -26.38
CA GLN A 30 -22.29 14.94 -25.84
C GLN A 30 -22.40 14.84 -24.33
N TYR A 31 -22.73 13.64 -23.83
CA TYR A 31 -22.68 13.38 -22.39
C TYR A 31 -21.23 13.27 -21.94
N SER A 32 -20.72 14.32 -21.29
CA SER A 32 -19.51 14.21 -20.48
C SER A 32 -19.93 13.66 -19.13
N ASP A 33 -19.52 12.42 -18.82
CA ASP A 33 -19.85 11.81 -17.54
C ASP A 33 -19.18 12.59 -16.39
N PRO A 34 -19.93 13.34 -15.58
CA PRO A 34 -19.37 14.14 -14.49
C PRO A 34 -18.62 13.24 -13.49
N SER A 35 -18.96 11.95 -13.48
CA SER A 35 -18.30 10.94 -12.66
C SER A 35 -16.79 10.85 -12.92
N LYS A 36 -16.31 11.13 -14.14
CA LYS A 36 -14.88 11.04 -14.49
C LYS A 36 -14.05 12.14 -13.80
N ASP A 37 -14.55 13.37 -13.82
CA ASP A 37 -13.89 14.50 -13.14
C ASP A 37 -14.04 14.39 -11.63
N VAL A 38 -15.21 13.94 -11.18
CA VAL A 38 -15.50 13.69 -9.77
C VAL A 38 -14.60 12.58 -9.22
N LYS A 39 -14.36 11.49 -9.98
CA LYS A 39 -13.47 10.40 -9.57
C LYS A 39 -12.02 10.89 -9.39
N LYS A 40 -11.51 11.77 -10.28
CA LYS A 40 -10.18 12.38 -10.11
C LYS A 40 -10.11 13.25 -8.84
N ARG A 41 -11.16 14.04 -8.56
CA ARG A 41 -11.24 14.86 -7.32
C ARG A 41 -11.34 14.02 -6.05
N MET A 42 -12.01 12.87 -6.12
CA MET A 42 -12.27 11.98 -4.99
C MET A 42 -11.09 11.06 -4.66
N ALA A 43 -10.26 10.70 -5.63
CA ALA A 43 -9.17 9.75 -5.42
C ALA A 43 -8.17 10.16 -4.30
N PRO A 44 -7.72 11.42 -4.18
CA PRO A 44 -6.87 11.85 -3.06
C PRO A 44 -7.55 11.67 -1.71
N LEU A 45 -8.85 11.96 -1.64
CA LEU A 45 -9.65 11.81 -0.42
C LEU A 45 -9.75 10.34 -0.01
N VAL A 46 -9.99 9.44 -0.97
CA VAL A 46 -10.03 8.00 -0.71
C VAL A 46 -8.66 7.47 -0.25
N ALA A 47 -7.56 7.98 -0.82
CA ALA A 47 -6.22 7.65 -0.36
C ALA A 47 -6.03 8.01 1.13
N SER A 48 -6.47 9.21 1.55
CA SER A 48 -6.41 9.64 2.96
C SER A 48 -7.31 8.80 3.88
N PHE A 49 -8.51 8.43 3.43
CA PHE A 49 -9.38 7.54 4.20
C PHE A 49 -8.79 6.13 4.38
N ASN A 50 -8.21 5.56 3.32
CA ASN A 50 -7.54 4.28 3.39
C ASN A 50 -6.33 4.34 4.32
N PHE A 51 -5.53 5.41 4.25
CA PHE A 51 -4.44 5.66 5.20
C PHE A 51 -4.90 5.65 6.65
N LEU A 52 -5.95 6.41 6.97
CA LEU A 52 -6.51 6.45 8.33
C LEU A 52 -7.01 5.07 8.79
N LYS A 53 -7.72 4.35 7.91
CA LYS A 53 -8.20 2.99 8.21
C LYS A 53 -7.05 2.03 8.49
N ASP A 54 -6.02 2.04 7.64
CA ASP A 54 -4.84 1.18 7.79
C ASP A 54 -4.08 1.52 9.07
N MET A 55 -3.86 2.82 9.33
CA MET A 55 -3.20 3.31 10.54
C MET A 55 -3.95 2.89 11.80
N ASN A 56 -5.27 3.09 11.87
CA ASN A 56 -6.09 2.71 13.03
C ASN A 56 -6.04 1.20 13.26
N ARG A 57 -6.15 0.40 12.19
CA ARG A 57 -6.07 -1.06 12.27
C ARG A 57 -4.71 -1.54 12.81
N LEU A 58 -3.62 -0.95 12.32
CA LEU A 58 -2.27 -1.29 12.77
C LEU A 58 -2.06 -0.85 14.23
N PHE A 59 -2.57 0.32 14.59
CA PHE A 59 -2.51 0.84 15.95
C PHE A 59 -3.26 -0.08 16.92
N GLU A 60 -4.46 -0.55 16.59
CA GLU A 60 -5.22 -1.51 17.41
C GLU A 60 -4.50 -2.84 17.63
N LYS A 61 -3.68 -3.27 16.65
CA LYS A 61 -2.87 -4.50 16.77
C LYS A 61 -1.57 -4.30 17.52
N SER A 62 -1.13 -3.07 17.72
CA SER A 62 0.16 -2.76 18.33
C SER A 62 0.10 -2.84 19.85
N LEU A 63 1.11 -3.44 20.47
CA LEU A 63 1.26 -3.47 21.93
C LEU A 63 2.03 -2.22 22.38
N LEU A 64 1.47 -1.48 23.34
CA LEU A 64 2.15 -0.37 24.04
C LEU A 64 2.56 0.83 23.14
N SER A 65 1.73 1.18 22.15
CA SER A 65 1.97 2.39 21.34
C SER A 65 1.51 3.66 22.05
N ASN A 66 2.43 4.63 22.21
CA ASN A 66 2.08 5.95 22.75
C ASN A 66 1.43 6.81 21.65
N ASN A 67 0.23 7.34 21.91
CA ASN A 67 -0.47 8.23 20.98
C ASN A 67 0.35 9.47 20.60
N SER A 68 1.23 9.96 21.47
CA SER A 68 2.07 11.13 21.15
C SER A 68 3.14 10.85 20.10
N LEU A 69 3.45 9.57 19.84
CA LEU A 69 4.40 9.13 18.83
C LEU A 69 3.73 8.67 17.53
N LEU A 70 2.41 8.82 17.39
CA LEU A 70 1.72 8.55 16.14
C LEU A 70 2.33 9.39 15.02
N ASN A 71 2.80 8.72 13.96
CA ASN A 71 3.51 9.30 12.81
C ASN A 71 4.90 9.91 13.13
N TRP A 72 5.41 9.78 14.36
CA TRP A 72 6.77 10.19 14.71
C TRP A 72 7.80 9.25 14.09
N ARG A 73 8.94 9.79 13.65
CA ARG A 73 10.10 9.00 13.25
C ARG A 73 11.37 9.85 13.14
N SER A 74 12.51 9.16 13.08
CA SER A 74 13.82 9.80 13.08
C SER A 74 14.29 10.32 11.71
N SER A 75 13.77 9.85 10.56
CA SER A 75 14.31 10.22 9.23
C SER A 75 13.28 10.31 8.08
N GLY A 76 13.25 11.46 7.38
CA GLY A 76 12.51 11.65 6.12
C GLY A 76 11.02 12.03 6.26
N LYS A 77 10.22 11.86 5.18
CA LYS A 77 8.74 12.01 5.13
C LYS A 77 8.05 10.65 4.96
N LEU A 78 6.92 10.39 5.64
CA LEU A 78 6.36 9.04 5.82
C LEU A 78 5.25 9.02 4.82
N SER A 79 5.39 8.20 3.81
CA SER A 79 4.41 8.07 2.76
C SER A 79 3.87 6.67 2.75
N SER A 80 2.55 6.56 2.78
CA SER A 80 1.88 5.38 2.26
C SER A 80 1.49 5.63 0.82
N GLN A 81 1.70 4.64 -0.03
CA GLN A 81 1.28 4.70 -1.42
C GLN A 81 -0.06 4.01 -1.59
N TYR A 82 -0.92 4.59 -2.40
CA TYR A 82 -2.18 3.99 -2.86
C TYR A 82 -2.25 4.10 -4.38
N ARG A 83 -2.75 3.06 -5.06
CA ARG A 83 -2.89 3.05 -6.51
C ARG A 83 -4.32 2.75 -6.90
N TYR A 84 -4.89 3.57 -7.76
CA TYR A 84 -6.27 3.42 -8.22
C TYR A 84 -6.36 3.49 -9.74
N LEU A 85 -7.36 2.83 -10.32
CA LEU A 85 -7.74 2.96 -11.71
C LEU A 85 -8.71 4.14 -11.89
N ILE A 86 -8.22 5.23 -12.50
CA ILE A 86 -8.97 6.46 -12.78
C ILE A 86 -9.01 6.65 -14.30
N ASN A 87 -10.21 6.59 -14.89
CA ASN A 87 -10.42 6.73 -16.34
C ASN A 87 -9.47 5.82 -17.15
N ASP A 88 -9.42 4.54 -16.76
CA ASP A 88 -8.58 3.48 -17.37
C ASP A 88 -7.07 3.72 -17.27
N LYS A 89 -6.63 4.66 -16.42
CA LYS A 89 -5.22 4.91 -16.11
C LYS A 89 -4.95 4.61 -14.65
N GLU A 90 -3.86 3.88 -14.39
CA GLU A 90 -3.37 3.70 -13.03
C GLU A 90 -2.72 5.00 -12.55
N ILE A 91 -3.19 5.50 -11.41
CA ILE A 91 -2.66 6.71 -10.79
C ILE A 91 -2.19 6.36 -9.38
N ASN A 92 -0.96 6.76 -9.08
CA ASN A 92 -0.36 6.63 -7.75
C ASN A 92 -0.62 7.90 -6.93
N TYR A 93 -0.95 7.70 -5.66
CA TYR A 93 -1.14 8.73 -4.65
C TYR A 93 -0.24 8.43 -3.46
N LEU A 94 0.64 9.38 -3.11
CA LEU A 94 1.48 9.30 -1.92
C LEU A 94 0.86 10.15 -0.81
N VAL A 95 0.51 9.53 0.30
CA VAL A 95 -0.17 10.17 1.45
C VAL A 95 0.84 10.41 2.56
N TYR A 96 0.99 11.67 2.95
CA TYR A 96 1.87 12.13 4.02
C TYR A 96 1.05 12.73 5.18
N PRO A 97 1.05 12.15 6.38
CA PRO A 97 0.46 12.79 7.56
C PRO A 97 1.27 14.03 7.96
N LYS A 98 0.59 15.07 8.42
CA LYS A 98 1.17 16.30 9.00
C LYS A 98 0.93 16.37 10.50
N GLU A 99 1.72 17.20 11.18
CA GLU A 99 1.63 17.40 12.64
C GLU A 99 0.31 18.03 13.09
N ASP A 100 -0.35 18.80 12.22
CA ASP A 100 -1.66 19.42 12.47
C ASP A 100 -2.84 18.45 12.32
N GLY A 101 -2.58 17.17 12.05
CA GLY A 101 -3.59 16.14 11.81
C GLY A 101 -4.16 16.13 10.39
N SER A 102 -3.71 17.02 9.51
CA SER A 102 -4.04 16.99 8.09
C SER A 102 -3.13 16.05 7.30
N PHE A 103 -3.48 15.78 6.05
CA PHE A 103 -2.75 14.92 5.13
C PHE A 103 -2.37 15.72 3.89
N SER A 104 -1.13 15.57 3.42
CA SER A 104 -0.71 15.98 2.08
C SER A 104 -0.72 14.77 1.18
N VAL A 105 -1.42 14.84 0.06
CA VAL A 105 -1.49 13.76 -0.93
C VAL A 105 -0.90 14.25 -2.22
N ILE A 106 0.10 13.56 -2.74
CA ILE A 106 0.82 13.95 -3.96
C ILE A 106 0.55 12.93 -5.07
N SER A 107 0.22 13.42 -6.26
CA SER A 107 0.06 12.60 -7.47
C SER A 107 0.45 13.39 -8.71
N ASN A 108 1.36 12.85 -9.54
CA ASN A 108 1.76 13.45 -10.82
C ASN A 108 2.02 14.99 -10.76
N ASN A 109 2.77 15.45 -9.74
CA ASN A 109 3.05 16.87 -9.43
C ASN A 109 1.86 17.73 -8.93
N GLU A 110 0.66 17.18 -8.81
CA GLU A 110 -0.45 17.80 -8.08
C GLU A 110 -0.32 17.49 -6.59
N ASN A 111 -0.56 18.48 -5.74
CA ASN A 111 -0.57 18.32 -4.28
C ASN A 111 -1.97 18.68 -3.75
N PHE A 112 -2.51 17.80 -2.92
CA PHE A 112 -3.79 17.94 -2.27
C PHE A 112 -3.59 18.01 -0.76
N THR A 113 -4.27 18.94 -0.09
CA THR A 113 -4.33 18.96 1.38
C THR A 113 -5.71 18.51 1.83
N ILE A 114 -5.74 17.47 2.68
CA ILE A 114 -6.97 16.88 3.21
C ILE A 114 -6.99 17.00 4.73
N SER A 115 -8.10 17.47 5.30
CA SER A 115 -8.34 17.40 6.75
C SER A 115 -9.74 16.88 7.06
N PHE A 116 -9.87 16.13 8.14
CA PHE A 116 -11.14 15.51 8.54
C PHE A 116 -11.77 16.35 9.65
N VAL A 117 -13.00 16.81 9.43
CA VAL A 117 -13.72 17.67 10.37
C VAL A 117 -14.58 16.83 11.31
N SER A 118 -15.41 15.97 10.75
CA SER A 118 -16.27 15.09 11.53
C SER A 118 -16.67 13.87 10.71
N SER A 119 -16.81 12.74 11.40
CA SER A 119 -17.20 11.47 10.81
C SER A 119 -18.33 10.88 11.63
N LYS A 120 -19.48 10.62 11.00
CA LYS A 120 -20.64 9.94 11.59
C LYS A 120 -20.95 8.69 10.80
N LYS A 121 -20.57 7.53 11.34
CA LYS A 121 -20.73 6.22 10.68
C LYS A 121 -20.06 6.22 9.30
N ASN A 122 -20.84 6.41 8.23
CA ASN A 122 -20.35 6.43 6.85
C ASN A 122 -20.34 7.83 6.25
N SER A 123 -20.87 8.85 6.95
CA SER A 123 -20.96 10.22 6.44
C SER A 123 -19.86 11.07 7.04
N HIS A 124 -19.12 11.76 6.18
CA HIS A 124 -17.90 12.47 6.53
C HIS A 124 -17.92 13.90 6.00
N LYS A 125 -17.52 14.84 6.86
CA LYS A 125 -17.18 16.21 6.50
C LYS A 125 -15.67 16.36 6.47
N VAL A 126 -15.15 16.78 5.33
CA VAL A 126 -13.71 16.86 5.07
C VAL A 126 -13.39 18.17 4.35
N PHE A 127 -12.18 18.69 4.52
CA PHE A 127 -11.66 19.72 3.64
C PHE A 127 -10.76 19.08 2.59
N LEU A 128 -10.94 19.46 1.32
CA LEU A 128 -10.03 19.20 0.22
C LEU A 128 -9.54 20.55 -0.32
N ASN A 129 -8.26 20.84 -0.20
CA ASN A 129 -7.67 22.13 -0.61
C ASN A 129 -8.44 23.35 -0.05
N ASN A 130 -8.80 23.29 1.23
CA ASN A 130 -9.60 24.29 1.97
C ASN A 130 -11.09 24.40 1.57
N ILE A 131 -11.57 23.57 0.66
CA ILE A 131 -13.00 23.48 0.32
C ILE A 131 -13.65 22.40 1.18
N GLN A 132 -14.69 22.77 1.94
CA GLN A 132 -15.41 21.80 2.75
C GLN A 132 -16.38 20.98 1.91
N LEU A 133 -16.26 19.66 2.00
CA LEU A 133 -17.04 18.68 1.27
C LEU A 133 -17.77 17.74 2.25
N SER A 134 -18.94 17.25 1.84
CA SER A 134 -19.65 16.17 2.53
C SER A 134 -19.73 14.96 1.61
N CYS A 135 -19.32 13.80 2.10
CA CYS A 135 -19.27 12.57 1.32
C CYS A 135 -19.63 11.37 2.19
N ASP A 136 -20.15 10.31 1.56
CA ASP A 136 -20.44 9.06 2.24
C ASP A 136 -19.49 7.95 1.73
N LEU A 137 -18.81 7.26 2.64
CA LEU A 137 -17.82 6.22 2.33
C LEU A 137 -18.27 4.87 2.87
N TYR A 138 -18.21 3.85 2.01
CA TYR A 138 -18.58 2.48 2.33
C TYR A 138 -17.46 1.53 1.91
N TYR A 139 -16.99 0.68 2.82
CA TYR A 139 -16.00 -0.35 2.51
C TYR A 139 -16.69 -1.67 2.18
N ALA A 140 -16.37 -2.25 1.02
CA ALA A 140 -16.80 -3.61 0.67
C ALA A 140 -15.72 -4.65 1.00
N SER A 141 -14.45 -4.25 1.01
CA SER A 141 -13.35 -5.07 1.49
C SER A 141 -12.23 -4.21 2.10
N GLN A 142 -11.07 -4.80 2.39
CA GLN A 142 -9.90 -4.03 2.81
C GLN A 142 -9.42 -3.08 1.72
N GLN A 143 -9.36 -3.57 0.47
CA GLN A 143 -8.83 -2.82 -0.67
C GLN A 143 -9.91 -2.09 -1.48
N LYS A 144 -11.19 -2.40 -1.30
CA LYS A 144 -12.28 -1.87 -2.12
C LYS A 144 -13.29 -1.05 -1.32
N CYS A 145 -13.58 0.16 -1.80
CA CYS A 145 -14.57 1.05 -1.24
C CYS A 145 -15.39 1.78 -2.30
N PHE A 146 -16.54 2.27 -1.87
CA PHE A 146 -17.48 3.11 -2.61
C PHE A 146 -17.53 4.46 -1.91
N LEU A 147 -17.22 5.53 -2.64
CA LEU A 147 -17.36 6.89 -2.13
C LEU A 147 -18.46 7.58 -2.92
N GLN A 148 -19.42 8.17 -2.21
CA GLN A 148 -20.50 8.98 -2.78
C GLN A 148 -20.27 10.45 -2.47
N TYR A 149 -20.32 11.29 -3.50
CA TYR A 149 -20.14 12.74 -3.41
C TYR A 149 -20.96 13.41 -4.52
N GLU A 150 -21.71 14.47 -4.18
CA GLU A 150 -22.60 15.19 -5.12
C GLU A 150 -23.56 14.28 -5.91
N GLY A 151 -24.02 13.18 -5.29
CA GLY A 151 -24.90 12.21 -5.93
C GLY A 151 -24.21 11.31 -6.97
N VAL A 152 -22.91 11.46 -7.19
CA VAL A 152 -22.06 10.50 -7.91
C VAL A 152 -21.58 9.44 -6.93
N SER A 153 -21.62 8.18 -7.32
CA SER A 153 -20.93 7.10 -6.59
C SER A 153 -19.76 6.59 -7.42
N CYS A 154 -18.57 6.61 -6.83
CA CYS A 154 -17.34 6.13 -7.45
C CYS A 154 -16.79 4.92 -6.68
N VAL A 155 -16.31 3.93 -7.42
CA VAL A 155 -15.64 2.74 -6.87
C VAL A 155 -14.14 2.92 -6.93
N PHE A 156 -13.48 2.64 -5.81
CA PHE A 156 -12.03 2.65 -5.68
C PHE A 156 -11.55 1.30 -5.17
N GLU A 157 -10.57 0.75 -5.85
CA GLU A 157 -9.91 -0.49 -5.50
C GLU A 157 -8.41 -0.23 -5.46
N ASN A 158 -7.80 -0.41 -4.29
CA ASN A 158 -6.37 -0.21 -4.12
C ASN A 158 -5.62 -1.34 -4.81
N LEU A 159 -4.95 -1.02 -5.91
CA LEU A 159 -4.21 -1.97 -6.75
C LEU A 159 -2.83 -2.31 -6.18
N ILE A 160 -2.40 -1.64 -5.10
CA ILE A 160 -1.16 -2.02 -4.41
C ILE A 160 -1.45 -3.29 -3.63
N ASN A 161 -1.10 -4.40 -4.26
CA ASN A 161 -1.17 -5.73 -3.68
C ASN A 161 -0.03 -5.88 -2.68
N ILE A 162 -0.21 -5.36 -1.46
CA ILE A 162 0.42 -5.98 -0.31
C ILE A 162 -0.35 -7.29 -0.17
N LYS A 163 0.17 -8.38 -0.76
CA LYS A 163 -0.30 -9.72 -0.40
C LYS A 163 -0.31 -9.75 1.11
N ASP A 164 -1.48 -10.00 1.73
CA ASP A 164 -1.55 -10.32 3.16
C ASP A 164 -0.38 -11.26 3.46
N ASP A 165 0.42 -10.96 4.48
CA ASP A 165 1.61 -11.70 4.94
C ASP A 165 1.34 -13.18 5.32
N GLN A 166 0.20 -13.75 4.92
CA GLN A 166 -0.24 -15.09 5.25
C GLN A 166 0.00 -16.12 4.15
N LYS A 167 1.00 -15.95 3.26
CA LYS A 167 1.39 -17.05 2.36
C LYS A 167 2.74 -16.92 1.65
N ILE A 168 3.85 -16.78 2.39
CA ILE A 168 5.16 -17.32 1.96
C ILE A 168 5.94 -17.78 3.21
N ILE A 169 5.58 -18.95 3.75
CA ILE A 169 6.64 -19.86 4.21
C ILE A 169 6.98 -20.68 2.96
N GLU A 170 7.58 -20.04 1.96
CA GLU A 170 8.54 -20.80 1.17
C GLU A 170 9.64 -21.07 2.17
N ARG A 171 9.71 -22.31 2.66
CA ARG A 171 10.93 -22.82 3.27
C ARG A 171 11.97 -22.75 2.16
N LYS A 172 12.60 -21.59 2.02
CA LYS A 172 13.71 -21.45 1.10
C LYS A 172 14.78 -22.33 1.70
N ASN A 173 15.13 -23.38 0.97
CA ASN A 173 16.27 -24.26 1.20
C ASN A 173 17.61 -23.50 1.10
N SER A 174 17.62 -22.18 1.31
CA SER A 174 18.69 -21.25 1.01
C SER A 174 18.84 -20.32 2.20
N ILE A 175 19.99 -20.41 2.86
CA ILE A 175 20.35 -19.56 3.99
C ILE A 175 21.02 -18.30 3.45
N LYS A 176 20.57 -17.16 3.94
CA LYS A 176 21.14 -15.83 3.66
C LYS A 176 21.67 -15.21 4.95
N PRO A 177 22.65 -14.30 4.89
CA PRO A 177 23.16 -13.65 6.09
C PRO A 177 22.12 -12.63 6.60
N PRO A 178 21.98 -12.47 7.94
CA PRO A 178 21.04 -11.52 8.54
C PRO A 178 21.48 -10.05 8.35
N MET A 179 22.74 -9.85 7.98
CA MET A 179 23.36 -8.54 7.78
C MET A 179 24.55 -8.65 6.82
N HIS A 180 25.01 -7.51 6.32
CA HIS A 180 26.25 -7.44 5.56
C HIS A 180 27.45 -7.75 6.48
N GLY A 181 28.44 -8.46 5.95
CA GLY A 181 29.61 -8.84 6.74
C GLY A 181 30.63 -9.64 5.94
N ASN A 182 31.63 -10.15 6.66
CA ASN A 182 32.68 -11.02 6.13
C ASN A 182 32.48 -12.45 6.65
N VAL A 183 32.63 -13.46 5.80
CA VAL A 183 32.59 -14.86 6.24
C VAL A 183 33.83 -15.15 7.07
N PHE A 184 33.68 -15.30 8.38
CA PHE A 184 34.80 -15.53 9.29
C PHE A 184 35.20 -17.01 9.31
N LYS A 185 34.22 -17.91 9.43
CA LYS A 185 34.43 -19.37 9.47
C LYS A 185 33.24 -20.11 8.89
N ILE A 186 33.49 -21.25 8.27
CA ILE A 186 32.48 -22.22 7.85
C ILE A 186 32.63 -23.45 8.76
N LEU A 187 31.56 -23.88 9.42
CA LEU A 187 31.57 -24.91 10.47
C LEU A 187 31.06 -26.27 9.98
N VAL A 188 30.51 -26.34 8.77
CA VAL A 188 29.94 -27.56 8.16
C VAL A 188 30.51 -27.80 6.77
N ALA A 189 30.38 -29.03 6.28
CA ALA A 189 30.71 -29.45 4.93
C ALA A 189 29.46 -29.88 4.14
N VAL A 190 29.58 -29.90 2.81
CA VAL A 190 28.54 -30.45 1.94
C VAL A 190 28.34 -31.94 2.27
N GLY A 191 27.08 -32.32 2.50
CA GLY A 191 26.68 -33.67 2.90
C GLY A 191 26.48 -33.85 4.41
N ASP A 192 26.83 -32.86 5.25
CA ASP A 192 26.64 -32.96 6.70
C ASP A 192 25.15 -32.96 7.07
N LYS A 193 24.78 -33.86 8.00
CA LYS A 193 23.47 -33.83 8.67
C LYS A 193 23.48 -32.78 9.77
N ILE A 194 22.51 -31.88 9.74
CA ILE A 194 22.33 -30.79 10.71
C ILE A 194 20.95 -30.89 11.35
N LYS A 195 20.84 -30.46 12.61
CA LYS A 195 19.57 -30.27 13.31
C LYS A 195 19.25 -28.78 13.38
N THR A 196 18.00 -28.43 13.65
CA THR A 196 17.62 -27.06 14.01
C THR A 196 18.59 -26.51 15.07
N ASP A 197 18.95 -25.25 14.93
CA ASP A 197 19.90 -24.51 15.78
C ASP A 197 21.36 -24.99 15.72
N THR A 198 21.71 -25.90 14.82
CA THR A 198 23.12 -26.28 14.58
C THR A 198 23.87 -25.10 13.94
N PRO A 199 25.03 -24.67 14.47
CA PRO A 199 25.85 -23.63 13.85
C PRO A 199 26.42 -24.09 12.50
N ILE A 200 26.18 -23.30 11.45
CA ILE A 200 26.60 -23.61 10.07
C ILE A 200 27.86 -22.82 9.69
N LEU A 201 27.88 -21.53 10.00
CA LEU A 201 29.00 -20.63 9.72
C LEU A 201 28.95 -19.40 10.64
N ILE A 202 30.02 -18.62 10.63
CA ILE A 202 30.15 -17.38 11.41
C ILE A 202 30.40 -16.22 10.43
N VAL A 203 29.61 -15.17 10.56
CA VAL A 203 29.80 -13.90 9.85
C VAL A 203 30.30 -12.85 10.83
N GLU A 204 31.37 -12.15 10.46
CA GLU A 204 31.85 -10.98 11.20
C GLU A 204 31.25 -9.69 10.60
N SER A 205 30.65 -8.87 11.44
CA SER A 205 30.23 -7.51 11.07
C SER A 205 30.42 -6.57 12.26
N MET A 206 30.82 -5.32 12.00
CA MET A 206 31.03 -4.31 13.04
C MET A 206 31.95 -4.78 14.21
N LYS A 207 32.97 -5.62 13.91
CA LYS A 207 33.87 -6.27 14.88
C LYS A 207 33.18 -7.24 15.85
N MET A 208 32.02 -7.75 15.47
CA MET A 208 31.25 -8.74 16.20
C MET A 208 31.06 -9.99 15.35
N GLU A 209 31.19 -11.16 15.97
CA GLU A 209 30.93 -12.46 15.37
C GLU A 209 29.45 -12.82 15.55
N HIS A 210 28.82 -13.31 14.47
CA HIS A 210 27.44 -13.74 14.48
C HIS A 210 27.33 -15.15 13.88
N GLU A 211 26.82 -16.06 14.69
CA GLU A 211 26.57 -17.44 14.27
C GLU A 211 25.33 -17.51 13.40
N ILE A 212 25.44 -18.20 12.27
CA ILE A 212 24.33 -18.54 11.41
C ILE A 212 23.90 -19.97 11.73
N LEU A 213 22.68 -20.09 12.24
CA LEU A 213 22.12 -21.36 12.71
C LEU A 213 21.23 -22.00 11.65
N ALA A 214 21.16 -23.33 11.68
CA ALA A 214 20.25 -24.12 10.87
C ALA A 214 18.78 -23.86 11.25
N PRO A 215 17.91 -23.45 10.31
CA PRO A 215 16.51 -23.16 10.60
C PRO A 215 15.64 -24.43 10.77
N PHE A 216 16.12 -25.59 10.34
CA PHE A 216 15.43 -26.88 10.42
C PHE A 216 16.42 -28.05 10.26
N ASN A 217 15.98 -29.28 10.55
CA ASN A 217 16.76 -30.49 10.32
C ASN A 217 16.96 -30.77 8.83
N GLY A 218 18.18 -31.11 8.43
CA GLY A 218 18.47 -31.32 7.03
C GLY A 218 19.89 -31.78 6.73
N ILE A 219 20.21 -31.77 5.44
CA ILE A 219 21.53 -32.09 4.91
C ILE A 219 22.04 -30.88 4.13
N ILE A 220 23.29 -30.48 4.35
CA ILE A 220 23.95 -29.42 3.57
C ILE A 220 24.08 -29.87 2.12
N GLU A 221 23.39 -29.21 1.20
CA GLU A 221 23.42 -29.54 -0.22
C GLU A 221 24.55 -28.81 -0.95
N LYS A 222 24.75 -27.53 -0.63
CA LYS A 222 25.76 -26.66 -1.26
C LYS A 222 26.24 -25.59 -0.31
N ILE A 223 27.51 -25.20 -0.44
CA ILE A 223 28.10 -24.03 0.22
C ILE A 223 28.62 -23.14 -0.90
N ASN A 224 28.05 -21.94 -1.04
CA ASN A 224 28.28 -21.04 -2.18
C ASN A 224 29.28 -19.91 -1.89
N ILE A 225 29.95 -19.98 -0.74
CA ILE A 225 30.78 -18.92 -0.18
C ILE A 225 32.11 -19.47 0.33
N GLN A 226 33.11 -18.60 0.47
CA GLN A 226 34.43 -18.93 1.01
C GLN A 226 34.76 -18.10 2.25
N VAL A 227 35.67 -18.60 3.10
CA VAL A 227 36.19 -17.85 4.24
C VAL A 227 36.93 -16.61 3.73
N GLY A 228 36.63 -15.45 4.32
CA GLY A 228 37.15 -14.14 3.90
C GLY A 228 36.33 -13.44 2.81
N GLU A 229 35.23 -14.06 2.35
CA GLU A 229 34.34 -13.47 1.36
C GLU A 229 33.38 -12.44 1.99
N GLN A 230 33.21 -11.31 1.31
CA GLN A 230 32.26 -10.27 1.73
C GLN A 230 30.86 -10.59 1.21
N VAL A 231 29.88 -10.65 2.12
CA VAL A 231 28.49 -11.05 1.83
C VAL A 231 27.50 -9.92 2.13
N SER A 232 26.45 -9.83 1.32
CA SER A 232 25.30 -8.93 1.50
C SER A 232 24.05 -9.71 1.92
N THR A 233 23.02 -9.02 2.42
CA THR A 233 21.76 -9.65 2.90
C THR A 233 21.04 -10.51 1.86
N ASP A 234 21.31 -10.31 0.57
CA ASP A 234 20.73 -11.10 -0.51
C ASP A 234 21.59 -12.27 -0.97
N THR A 235 22.83 -12.36 -0.49
CA THR A 235 23.80 -13.40 -0.86
C THR A 235 23.37 -14.75 -0.30
N GLU A 236 23.32 -15.78 -1.14
CA GLU A 236 23.07 -17.15 -0.70
C GLU A 236 24.36 -17.75 -0.13
N LEU A 237 24.31 -18.17 1.14
CA LEU A 237 25.46 -18.76 1.82
C LEU A 237 25.52 -20.27 1.58
N VAL A 238 24.43 -20.94 1.90
CA VAL A 238 24.34 -22.40 1.99
C VAL A 238 22.94 -22.84 1.57
N SER A 239 22.86 -23.95 0.84
CA SER A 239 21.58 -24.60 0.54
C SER A 239 21.40 -25.86 1.40
N ILE A 240 20.22 -26.04 2.01
CA ILE A 240 19.88 -27.19 2.88
C ILE A 240 18.72 -27.96 2.27
N LYS A 241 18.86 -29.28 2.19
CA LYS A 241 17.75 -30.19 1.89
C LYS A 241 17.12 -30.68 3.19
N GLU A 242 15.82 -30.44 3.38
CA GLU A 242 15.07 -30.91 4.55
C GLU A 242 15.15 -32.45 4.68
N SER A 243 15.32 -32.93 5.91
CA SER A 243 15.28 -34.35 6.25
C SER A 243 14.48 -34.55 7.53
N ASP A 244 13.51 -35.47 7.52
CA ASP A 244 12.60 -35.76 8.63
C ASP A 244 13.23 -36.58 9.79
N GLU A 245 14.56 -36.62 9.89
CA GLU A 245 15.31 -37.34 10.95
C GLU A 245 15.85 -36.40 12.04
#